data_AF-A0A238JIA2-F1
#
_entry.id   AF-A0A238JIA2-F1
#
_cell.length_a   1.000
_cell.length_b   1.000
_cell.length_c   1.000
_cell.angle_alpha   90.00
_cell.angle_beta   90.00
_cell.angle_gamma   90.00
#
_symmetry.space_group_name_H-M   'P 1'
#
loop_
_entity.id
_entity.type
_entity.pdbx_description
1 polymer ?
#
loop_
_entity_poly.entity_id
_entity_poly.type
_entity_poly.pdbx_seq_one_letter_code
_entity_poly.pdbx_strand_id
1 'polypeptide(L)'
;MYTDQTGEAVLKALAAMPPRQRRKAARRLIYKKSTRPEDLTEQLIVLDALETDSALTSFDHFYALIAGSHKVIEQVDVAVAKARSERMWSIWPKVREMPVGYGLRKDRTHLVFSYLNVAMNLDLLAGGVRAKDWAEAAIAEVDGLNPRQMTPYLFNSNSNTIKVLGIAVLSCRDELERVYDLSLRLVSYGIEVNNPIFWWVFSRFQSPKQFKDVKIRAAFGSHRNTMRRVFAMEQACQATTADAKVLALELVADRCIAQVNPAQKAALLDVVKNELLT
;
A
#
# COMPACT_ATOMS: atom_id res chain seq x y z
N MET A 1 -22.81 13.65 -2.43
CA MET A 1 -21.77 13.09 -1.55
C MET A 1 -22.46 12.00 -0.76
N TYR A 2 -21.87 10.81 -0.59
CA TYR A 2 -22.58 9.65 -0.02
C TYR A 2 -22.35 9.46 1.49
N THR A 3 -21.80 10.47 2.17
CA THR A 3 -21.28 10.38 3.54
C THR A 3 -22.32 9.86 4.54
N ASP A 4 -23.56 10.31 4.41
CA ASP A 4 -24.66 9.99 5.35
C ASP A 4 -25.62 8.91 4.81
N GLN A 5 -25.16 8.07 3.87
CA GLN A 5 -25.99 7.04 3.23
C GLN A 5 -25.52 5.63 3.57
N THR A 6 -26.47 4.71 3.75
CA THR A 6 -26.17 3.27 3.81
C THR A 6 -25.64 2.79 2.46
N GLY A 7 -24.86 1.71 2.47
CA GLY A 7 -24.28 1.11 1.28
C GLY A 7 -25.35 0.70 0.27
N GLU A 8 -26.47 0.15 0.72
CA GLU A 8 -27.62 -0.16 -0.13
C GLU A 8 -28.20 1.07 -0.82
N ALA A 9 -28.35 2.18 -0.10
CA ALA A 9 -28.83 3.44 -0.67
C ALA A 9 -27.87 3.98 -1.73
N VAL A 10 -26.55 3.88 -1.49
CA VAL A 10 -25.52 4.24 -2.47
C VAL A 10 -25.64 3.37 -3.73
N LEU A 11 -25.75 2.05 -3.58
CA LEU A 11 -25.84 1.12 -4.72
C LEU A 11 -27.13 1.35 -5.52
N LYS A 12 -28.25 1.59 -4.85
CA LYS A 12 -29.52 1.96 -5.50
C LYS A 12 -29.37 3.27 -6.29
N ALA A 13 -28.71 4.27 -5.72
CA ALA A 13 -28.45 5.53 -6.39
C ALA A 13 -27.55 5.35 -7.62
N LEU A 14 -26.53 4.49 -7.56
CA LEU A 14 -25.67 4.17 -8.70
C LEU A 14 -26.44 3.43 -9.81
N ALA A 15 -27.31 2.50 -9.45
CA ALA A 15 -28.11 1.72 -10.40
C ALA A 15 -29.09 2.60 -11.18
N ALA A 16 -29.60 3.67 -10.56
CA ALA A 16 -30.50 4.64 -11.20
C ALA A 16 -29.79 5.60 -12.18
N MET A 17 -28.45 5.60 -12.25
CA MET A 17 -27.70 6.51 -13.11
C MET A 17 -27.53 5.98 -14.54
N PRO A 18 -27.47 6.86 -15.56
CA PRO A 18 -27.05 6.47 -16.91
C PRO A 18 -25.65 5.83 -16.91
N PRO A 19 -25.35 4.88 -17.82
CA PRO A 19 -24.14 4.04 -17.76
C PRO A 19 -22.82 4.82 -17.61
N ARG A 20 -22.66 5.91 -18.36
CA ARG A 20 -21.46 6.76 -18.30
C ARG A 20 -21.31 7.46 -16.94
N GLN A 21 -22.42 7.91 -16.35
CA GLN A 21 -22.44 8.59 -15.06
C GLN A 21 -22.22 7.58 -13.92
N ARG A 22 -22.88 6.42 -13.97
CA ARG A 22 -22.67 5.30 -13.05
C ARG A 22 -21.19 4.93 -12.98
N ARG A 23 -20.55 4.67 -14.12
CA ARG A 23 -19.12 4.33 -14.17
C ARG A 23 -18.24 5.42 -13.55
N LYS A 24 -18.53 6.69 -13.83
CA LYS A 24 -17.79 7.83 -13.23
C LYS A 24 -17.98 7.90 -11.71
N ALA A 25 -19.20 7.68 -11.22
CA ALA A 25 -19.53 7.70 -9.79
C ALA A 25 -18.93 6.50 -9.04
N ALA A 26 -19.04 5.29 -9.59
CA ALA A 26 -18.42 4.07 -9.05
C ALA A 26 -16.89 4.23 -8.93
N ARG A 27 -16.22 4.71 -9.98
CA ARG A 27 -14.78 5.02 -9.92
C ARG A 27 -14.48 6.07 -8.85
N ARG A 28 -15.33 7.09 -8.68
CA ARG A 28 -15.13 8.09 -7.62
C ARG A 28 -15.16 7.45 -6.23
N LEU A 29 -16.10 6.54 -5.98
CA LEU A 29 -16.18 5.76 -4.73
C LEU A 29 -14.92 4.90 -4.52
N ILE A 30 -14.44 4.21 -5.56
CA ILE A 30 -13.23 3.39 -5.49
C ILE A 30 -11.99 4.25 -5.19
N TYR A 31 -11.77 5.34 -5.91
CA TYR A 31 -10.51 6.11 -5.85
C TYR A 31 -10.49 7.26 -4.83
N LYS A 32 -11.63 7.71 -4.31
CA LYS A 32 -11.72 8.84 -3.37
C LYS A 32 -12.45 8.46 -2.09
N LYS A 33 -11.67 8.24 -1.02
CA LYS A 33 -12.18 7.89 0.32
C LYS A 33 -13.25 8.87 0.82
N SER A 34 -13.07 10.18 0.62
CA SER A 34 -14.01 11.24 1.05
C SER A 34 -15.36 11.26 0.33
N THR A 35 -15.64 10.27 -0.52
CA THR A 35 -16.89 10.21 -1.28
C THR A 35 -17.73 8.99 -0.94
N ARG A 36 -17.23 8.13 -0.06
CA ARG A 36 -17.89 6.92 0.42
C ARG A 36 -18.75 7.24 1.66
N PRO A 37 -19.62 6.30 2.09
CA PRO A 37 -20.22 6.35 3.43
C PRO A 37 -19.17 6.54 4.53
N GLU A 38 -19.55 7.18 5.64
CA GLU A 38 -18.66 7.34 6.79
C GLU A 38 -18.38 5.99 7.47
N ASP A 39 -19.43 5.19 7.69
CA ASP A 39 -19.33 3.87 8.32
C ASP A 39 -18.51 2.87 7.49
N LEU A 40 -17.62 2.13 8.14
CA LEU A 40 -16.70 1.19 7.47
C LEU A 40 -17.43 -0.04 6.91
N THR A 41 -18.50 -0.50 7.56
CA THR A 41 -19.33 -1.64 7.11
C THR A 41 -20.09 -1.25 5.85
N GLU A 42 -20.67 -0.05 5.84
CA GLU A 42 -21.33 0.50 4.66
C GLU A 42 -20.35 0.73 3.50
N GLN A 43 -19.12 1.18 3.80
CA GLN A 43 -18.06 1.23 2.79
C GLN A 43 -17.75 -0.16 2.21
N LEU A 44 -17.71 -1.19 3.05
CA LEU A 44 -17.39 -2.55 2.62
C LEU A 44 -18.46 -3.12 1.69
N ILE A 45 -19.74 -2.95 2.05
CA ILE A 45 -20.89 -3.35 1.21
C ILE A 45 -20.79 -2.74 -0.19
N VAL A 46 -20.51 -1.42 -0.26
CA VAL A 46 -20.37 -0.74 -1.56
C VAL A 46 -19.17 -1.28 -2.34
N LEU A 47 -18.02 -1.46 -1.70
CA LEU A 47 -16.79 -1.86 -2.38
C LEU A 47 -16.85 -3.30 -2.89
N ASP A 48 -17.52 -4.21 -2.18
CA ASP A 48 -17.72 -5.59 -2.61
C ASP A 48 -18.65 -5.69 -3.82
N ALA A 49 -19.74 -4.92 -3.80
CA ALA A 49 -20.62 -4.83 -4.96
C ALA A 49 -19.88 -4.25 -6.19
N LEU A 50 -18.97 -3.29 -5.98
CA LEU A 50 -18.16 -2.71 -7.05
C LEU A 50 -17.02 -3.62 -7.53
N GLU A 51 -16.57 -4.60 -6.75
CA GLU A 51 -15.57 -5.60 -7.20
C GLU A 51 -16.10 -6.41 -8.38
N THR A 52 -17.42 -6.64 -8.45
CA THR A 52 -18.05 -7.50 -9.46
C THR A 52 -18.93 -6.74 -10.46
N ASP A 53 -18.95 -5.40 -10.40
CA ASP A 53 -19.78 -4.56 -11.27
C ASP A 53 -19.34 -4.67 -12.75
N SER A 54 -20.21 -5.19 -13.61
CA SER A 54 -19.96 -5.39 -15.05
C SER A 54 -19.70 -4.11 -15.84
N ALA A 55 -20.06 -2.93 -15.29
CA ALA A 55 -19.79 -1.63 -15.92
C ALA A 55 -18.34 -1.14 -15.69
N LEU A 56 -17.57 -1.84 -14.86
CA LEU A 56 -16.20 -1.49 -14.48
C LEU A 56 -15.16 -2.37 -15.21
N THR A 57 -13.92 -1.87 -15.29
CA THR A 57 -12.81 -2.63 -15.88
C THR A 57 -12.11 -3.47 -14.81
N SER A 58 -11.29 -4.44 -15.22
CA SER A 58 -10.49 -5.25 -14.30
C SER A 58 -9.60 -4.41 -13.36
N PHE A 59 -9.07 -3.28 -13.85
CA PHE A 59 -8.35 -2.31 -13.00
C PHE A 59 -9.24 -1.74 -11.89
N ASP A 60 -10.46 -1.34 -12.23
CA ASP A 60 -11.39 -0.78 -11.27
C ASP A 60 -11.80 -1.86 -10.24
N HIS A 61 -11.99 -3.12 -10.67
CA HIS A 61 -12.25 -4.27 -9.79
C HIS A 61 -11.11 -4.53 -8.81
N PHE A 62 -9.85 -4.50 -9.27
CA PHE A 62 -8.69 -4.68 -8.39
C PHE A 62 -8.60 -3.56 -7.34
N TYR A 63 -8.83 -2.32 -7.73
CA TYR A 63 -8.83 -1.22 -6.76
C TYR A 63 -10.03 -1.28 -5.80
N ALA A 64 -11.17 -1.80 -6.23
CA ALA A 64 -12.31 -2.07 -5.35
C ALA A 64 -11.94 -3.15 -4.30
N LEU A 65 -11.34 -4.26 -4.72
CA LEU A 65 -10.84 -5.32 -3.83
C LEU A 65 -9.80 -4.78 -2.84
N ILE A 66 -8.78 -4.06 -3.32
CA ILE A 66 -7.76 -3.43 -2.45
C ILE A 66 -8.44 -2.50 -1.42
N ALA A 67 -9.38 -1.68 -1.86
CA ALA A 67 -10.07 -0.74 -0.99
C ALA A 67 -10.97 -1.43 0.05
N GLY A 68 -11.69 -2.49 -0.35
CA GLY A 68 -12.55 -3.29 0.52
C GLY A 68 -11.75 -4.09 1.54
N SER A 69 -10.70 -4.79 1.09
CA SER A 69 -9.75 -5.48 1.97
C SER A 69 -9.09 -4.52 2.97
N HIS A 70 -8.78 -3.29 2.57
CA HIS A 70 -8.33 -2.28 3.52
C HIS A 70 -9.34 -2.03 4.67
N LYS A 71 -10.65 -2.05 4.40
CA LYS A 71 -11.68 -1.84 5.43
C LYS A 71 -11.73 -3.03 6.40
N VAL A 72 -11.63 -4.26 5.90
CA VAL A 72 -11.56 -5.47 6.74
C VAL A 72 -10.40 -5.38 7.73
N ILE A 73 -9.22 -4.95 7.26
CA ILE A 73 -8.05 -4.78 8.14
C ILE A 73 -8.29 -3.63 9.13
N GLU A 74 -8.91 -2.52 8.71
CA GLU A 74 -9.23 -1.39 9.59
C GLU A 74 -10.24 -1.76 10.69
N GLN A 75 -11.20 -2.65 10.38
CA GLN A 75 -12.22 -3.16 11.32
C GLN A 75 -11.72 -4.31 12.18
N VAL A 76 -10.55 -4.88 11.87
CA VAL A 76 -10.02 -6.09 12.54
C VAL A 76 -11.00 -7.27 12.42
N ASP A 77 -11.66 -7.39 11.26
CA ASP A 77 -12.59 -8.48 11.00
C ASP A 77 -11.85 -9.75 10.56
N VAL A 78 -11.39 -10.51 11.57
CA VAL A 78 -10.64 -11.76 11.40
C VAL A 78 -11.47 -12.82 10.67
N ALA A 79 -12.80 -12.83 10.87
CA ALA A 79 -13.69 -13.81 10.26
C ALA A 79 -13.69 -13.67 8.72
N VAL A 80 -13.72 -12.43 8.23
CA VAL A 80 -13.69 -12.13 6.79
C VAL A 80 -12.27 -12.11 6.23
N ALA A 81 -11.25 -11.83 7.06
CA ALA A 81 -9.86 -11.69 6.63
C ALA A 81 -9.34 -12.92 5.87
N LYS A 82 -9.63 -14.13 6.35
CA LYS A 82 -9.16 -15.39 5.72
C LYS A 82 -9.66 -15.55 4.29
N ALA A 83 -10.98 -15.46 4.08
CA ALA A 83 -11.59 -15.62 2.76
C ALA A 83 -11.08 -14.55 1.78
N ARG A 84 -10.87 -13.32 2.24
CA ARG A 84 -10.28 -12.28 1.40
C ARG A 84 -8.79 -12.48 1.13
N SER A 85 -8.00 -12.99 2.08
CA SER A 85 -6.59 -13.31 1.83
C SER A 85 -6.46 -14.34 0.71
N GLU A 86 -7.26 -15.41 0.78
CA GLU A 86 -7.34 -16.44 -0.26
C GLU A 86 -7.77 -15.85 -1.61
N ARG A 87 -8.78 -14.98 -1.61
CA ARG A 87 -9.23 -14.27 -2.80
C ARG A 87 -8.12 -13.41 -3.41
N MET A 88 -7.40 -12.65 -2.58
CA MET A 88 -6.28 -11.83 -3.04
C MET A 88 -5.13 -12.69 -3.60
N TRP A 89 -4.86 -13.84 -3.00
CA TRP A 89 -3.88 -14.77 -3.57
C TRP A 89 -4.33 -15.29 -4.95
N SER A 90 -5.59 -15.70 -5.09
CA SER A 90 -6.13 -16.22 -6.35
C SER A 90 -6.07 -15.23 -7.53
N ILE A 91 -6.12 -13.92 -7.24
CA ILE A 91 -6.10 -12.85 -8.23
C ILE A 91 -4.67 -12.37 -8.53
N TRP A 92 -3.71 -12.63 -7.63
CA TRP A 92 -2.34 -12.13 -7.74
C TRP A 92 -1.69 -12.31 -9.13
N PRO A 93 -1.81 -13.47 -9.81
CA PRO A 93 -1.30 -13.65 -11.17
C PRO A 93 -1.85 -12.64 -12.18
N LYS A 94 -3.13 -12.26 -12.06
CA LYS A 94 -3.75 -11.26 -12.96
C LYS A 94 -3.29 -9.84 -12.64
N VAL A 95 -2.94 -9.56 -11.39
CA VAL A 95 -2.43 -8.24 -10.97
C VAL A 95 -1.01 -8.04 -11.48
N ARG A 96 -0.13 -9.05 -11.38
CA ARG A 96 1.24 -8.96 -11.88
C ARG A 96 1.33 -8.80 -13.40
N GLU A 97 0.37 -9.32 -14.14
CA GLU A 97 0.30 -9.23 -15.61
C GLU A 97 -0.17 -7.85 -16.12
N MET A 98 -0.58 -6.95 -15.22
CA MET A 98 -1.09 -5.63 -15.63
C MET A 98 0.00 -4.81 -16.34
N PRO A 99 -0.34 -4.11 -17.45
CA PRO A 99 0.64 -3.34 -18.21
C PRO A 99 1.17 -2.14 -17.42
N VAL A 100 2.44 -1.77 -17.69
CA VAL A 100 3.20 -0.77 -16.95
C VAL A 100 2.59 0.64 -16.98
N GLY A 101 1.74 0.99 -17.96
CA GLY A 101 1.22 2.35 -18.11
C GLY A 101 -0.27 2.48 -18.39
N TYR A 102 -0.95 3.32 -17.59
CA TYR A 102 -2.18 4.03 -17.97
C TYR A 102 -2.37 5.38 -17.24
N GLY A 103 -1.33 6.20 -17.08
CA GLY A 103 -1.41 7.57 -16.53
C GLY A 103 -0.98 7.72 -15.07
N LEU A 104 -0.99 8.96 -14.56
CA LEU A 104 -0.33 9.45 -13.33
C LEU A 104 -0.59 8.70 -11.99
N ARG A 105 -1.56 7.78 -11.92
CA ARG A 105 -1.86 6.94 -10.74
C ARG A 105 -2.11 5.47 -11.10
N LYS A 106 -1.81 5.11 -12.34
CA LYS A 106 -2.12 3.85 -13.01
C LYS A 106 -0.84 3.30 -13.64
N ASP A 107 0.28 3.51 -12.96
CA ASP A 107 1.49 2.76 -13.17
C ASP A 107 1.36 1.43 -12.45
N ARG A 108 1.71 0.34 -13.13
CA ARG A 108 1.66 -1.03 -12.59
C ARG A 108 2.32 -1.09 -11.21
N THR A 109 3.44 -0.40 -11.04
CA THR A 109 4.22 -0.33 -9.79
C THR A 109 3.36 0.11 -8.60
N HIS A 110 2.62 1.22 -8.71
CA HIS A 110 1.77 1.68 -7.61
C HIS A 110 0.64 0.69 -7.30
N LEU A 111 0.00 0.12 -8.32
CA LEU A 111 -1.04 -0.88 -8.14
C LEU A 111 -0.50 -2.13 -7.42
N VAL A 112 0.59 -2.71 -7.94
CA VAL A 112 1.22 -3.93 -7.42
C VAL A 112 1.60 -3.75 -5.95
N PHE A 113 2.31 -2.69 -5.59
CA PHE A 113 2.73 -2.51 -4.19
C PHE A 113 1.59 -2.05 -3.28
N SER A 114 0.55 -1.40 -3.81
CA SER A 114 -0.68 -1.18 -3.03
C SER A 114 -1.41 -2.50 -2.76
N TYR A 115 -1.44 -3.38 -3.76
CA TYR A 115 -2.05 -4.71 -3.66
C TYR A 115 -1.31 -5.58 -2.65
N LEU A 116 0.00 -5.73 -2.81
CA LEU A 116 0.86 -6.51 -1.91
C LEU A 116 0.79 -5.98 -0.48
N ASN A 117 0.82 -4.65 -0.29
CA ASN A 117 0.71 -4.07 1.04
C ASN A 117 -0.61 -4.49 1.73
N VAL A 118 -1.73 -4.45 1.02
CA VAL A 118 -3.01 -4.89 1.59
C VAL A 118 -3.05 -6.40 1.78
N ALA A 119 -2.62 -7.18 0.79
CA ALA A 119 -2.62 -8.63 0.82
C ALA A 119 -1.82 -9.18 2.01
N MET A 120 -0.61 -8.65 2.24
CA MET A 120 0.24 -9.06 3.35
C MET A 120 -0.36 -8.72 4.71
N ASN A 121 -0.90 -7.50 4.89
CA ASN A 121 -1.54 -7.12 6.15
C ASN A 121 -2.84 -7.91 6.40
N LEU A 122 -3.57 -8.24 5.34
CA LEU A 122 -4.76 -9.07 5.43
C LEU A 122 -4.41 -10.53 5.77
N ASP A 123 -3.34 -11.05 5.18
CA ASP A 123 -2.82 -12.39 5.50
C ASP A 123 -2.34 -12.46 6.94
N LEU A 124 -1.59 -11.46 7.41
CA LEU A 124 -1.23 -11.32 8.83
C LEU A 124 -2.48 -11.33 9.71
N LEU A 125 -3.51 -10.54 9.40
CA LEU A 125 -4.75 -10.56 10.18
C LEU A 125 -5.46 -11.92 10.17
N ALA A 126 -5.27 -12.70 9.10
CA ALA A 126 -5.77 -14.06 8.95
C ALA A 126 -4.84 -15.14 9.54
N GLY A 127 -3.77 -14.77 10.26
CA GLY A 127 -2.83 -15.69 10.91
C GLY A 127 -1.52 -15.95 10.14
N GLY A 128 -1.23 -15.19 9.08
CA GLY A 128 0.07 -15.22 8.40
C GLY A 128 0.38 -16.49 7.59
N VAL A 129 -0.64 -17.24 7.19
CA VAL A 129 -0.49 -18.56 6.53
C VAL A 129 0.34 -18.52 5.25
N ARG A 130 0.31 -17.39 4.50
CA ARG A 130 1.05 -17.20 3.24
C ARG A 130 2.11 -16.13 3.34
N ALA A 131 2.56 -15.80 4.56
CA ALA A 131 3.47 -14.69 4.76
C ALA A 131 4.78 -14.85 3.95
N LYS A 132 5.32 -16.07 3.87
CA LYS A 132 6.48 -16.39 3.03
C LYS A 132 6.21 -16.26 1.54
N ASP A 133 5.10 -16.80 1.04
CA ASP A 133 4.74 -16.70 -0.39
C ASP A 133 4.58 -15.24 -0.84
N TRP A 134 3.95 -14.42 0.00
CA TRP A 134 3.81 -12.99 -0.25
C TRP A 134 5.15 -12.25 -0.17
N ALA A 135 6.03 -12.64 0.76
CA ALA A 135 7.36 -12.07 0.90
C ALA A 135 8.21 -12.32 -0.36
N GLU A 136 8.23 -13.56 -0.85
CA GLU A 136 8.94 -13.93 -2.08
C GLU A 136 8.37 -13.19 -3.30
N ALA A 137 7.05 -13.12 -3.41
CA ALA A 137 6.39 -12.36 -4.48
C ALA A 137 6.75 -10.86 -4.44
N ALA A 138 6.81 -10.28 -3.24
CA ALA A 138 7.18 -8.89 -3.04
C ALA A 138 8.62 -8.58 -3.46
N ILE A 139 9.57 -9.43 -3.03
CA ILE A 139 10.99 -9.28 -3.37
C ILE A 139 11.18 -9.41 -4.88
N ALA A 140 10.58 -10.44 -5.50
CA ALA A 140 10.64 -10.65 -6.94
C ALA A 140 10.07 -9.47 -7.76
N GLU A 141 8.99 -8.84 -7.29
CA GLU A 141 8.43 -7.65 -7.95
C GLU A 141 9.34 -6.43 -7.84
N VAL A 142 10.11 -6.28 -6.76
CA VAL A 142 11.13 -5.22 -6.62
C VAL A 142 12.32 -5.48 -7.55
N ASP A 143 12.81 -6.72 -7.62
CA ASP A 143 13.90 -7.10 -8.53
C ASP A 143 13.52 -6.91 -10.01
N GLY A 144 12.25 -7.18 -10.34
CA GLY A 144 11.71 -7.01 -11.68
C GLY A 144 11.45 -5.55 -12.09
N LEU A 145 11.67 -4.57 -11.21
CA LEU A 145 11.50 -3.16 -11.55
C LEU A 145 12.53 -2.74 -12.60
N ASN A 146 12.05 -2.13 -13.68
CA ASN A 146 12.89 -1.53 -14.70
C ASN A 146 13.02 -0.02 -14.46
N PRO A 147 14.17 0.50 -14.00
CA PRO A 147 14.35 1.93 -13.75
C PRO A 147 14.00 2.81 -14.96
N ARG A 148 14.29 2.35 -16.19
CA ARG A 148 14.03 3.10 -17.43
C ARG A 148 12.54 3.35 -17.69
N GLN A 149 11.64 2.59 -17.05
CA GLN A 149 10.19 2.73 -17.20
C GLN A 149 9.54 3.42 -16.00
N MET A 150 10.34 3.81 -14.99
CA MET A 150 9.82 4.50 -13.81
C MET A 150 9.55 5.97 -14.10
N THR A 151 8.54 6.50 -13.43
CA THR A 151 8.17 7.92 -13.51
C THR A 151 8.54 8.62 -12.21
N PRO A 152 8.55 9.97 -12.17
CA PRO A 152 8.72 10.71 -10.92
C PRO A 152 7.72 10.32 -9.82
N TYR A 153 6.60 9.68 -10.18
CA TYR A 153 5.62 9.16 -9.22
C TYR A 153 6.20 8.04 -8.32
N LEU A 154 7.30 7.40 -8.73
CA LEU A 154 8.03 6.42 -7.92
C LEU A 154 8.35 6.97 -6.52
N PHE A 155 8.72 8.26 -6.41
CA PHE A 155 8.98 8.91 -5.12
C PHE A 155 7.82 8.77 -4.14
N ASN A 156 6.57 8.81 -4.63
CA ASN A 156 5.38 8.61 -3.80
C ASN A 156 5.11 7.12 -3.56
N SER A 157 5.26 6.29 -4.59
CA SER A 157 4.99 4.85 -4.55
C SER A 157 5.96 4.07 -3.66
N ASN A 158 7.19 4.56 -3.48
CA ASN A 158 8.20 3.98 -2.59
C ASN A 158 7.69 3.74 -1.17
N SER A 159 6.75 4.56 -0.68
CA SER A 159 6.16 4.38 0.65
C SER A 159 5.47 3.02 0.81
N ASN A 160 4.76 2.54 -0.21
CA ASN A 160 4.13 1.22 -0.16
C ASN A 160 5.15 0.11 -0.43
N THR A 161 6.08 0.30 -1.38
CA THR A 161 7.12 -0.70 -1.65
C THR A 161 7.97 -1.00 -0.42
N ILE A 162 8.41 0.02 0.31
CA ILE A 162 9.21 -0.17 1.53
C ILE A 162 8.40 -0.80 2.68
N LYS A 163 7.09 -0.53 2.79
CA LYS A 163 6.24 -1.26 3.76
C LYS A 163 6.20 -2.74 3.43
N VAL A 164 5.95 -3.07 2.17
CA VAL A 164 5.86 -4.43 1.67
C VAL A 164 7.19 -5.17 1.92
N LEU A 165 8.32 -4.58 1.54
CA LEU A 165 9.65 -5.14 1.81
C LEU A 165 9.92 -5.32 3.30
N GLY A 166 9.55 -4.35 4.12
CA GLY A 166 9.69 -4.45 5.57
C GLY A 166 8.82 -5.53 6.21
N ILE A 167 7.64 -5.83 5.66
CA ILE A 167 6.85 -6.99 6.10
C ILE A 167 7.48 -8.28 5.57
N ALA A 168 7.99 -8.29 4.34
CA ALA A 168 8.59 -9.47 3.71
C ALA A 168 9.79 -10.01 4.51
N VAL A 169 10.66 -9.14 5.00
CA VAL A 169 11.84 -9.56 5.81
C VAL A 169 11.48 -10.20 7.15
N LEU A 170 10.25 -10.04 7.65
CA LEU A 170 9.79 -10.73 8.85
C LEU A 170 9.66 -12.24 8.60
N SER A 171 9.30 -12.63 7.36
CA SER A 171 9.14 -14.03 6.94
C SER A 171 10.33 -14.58 6.14
N CYS A 172 11.21 -13.71 5.63
CA CYS A 172 12.45 -14.04 4.91
C CYS A 172 13.64 -13.34 5.59
N ARG A 173 13.94 -13.71 6.84
CA ARG A 173 14.93 -13.00 7.68
C ARG A 173 16.37 -13.11 7.17
N ASP A 174 16.65 -14.13 6.38
CA ASP A 174 17.91 -14.39 5.67
C ASP A 174 18.15 -13.40 4.52
N GLU A 175 17.08 -12.86 3.94
CA GLU A 175 17.14 -11.85 2.86
C GLU A 175 17.27 -10.41 3.39
N LEU A 176 17.37 -10.21 4.70
CA LEU A 176 17.30 -8.89 5.35
C LEU A 176 18.32 -7.89 4.78
N GLU A 177 19.60 -8.28 4.68
CA GLU A 177 20.66 -7.38 4.17
C GLU A 177 20.43 -6.98 2.72
N ARG A 178 20.01 -7.95 1.89
CA ARG A 178 19.68 -7.70 0.49
C ARG A 178 18.48 -6.77 0.36
N VAL A 179 17.41 -7.03 1.10
CA VAL A 179 16.19 -6.21 1.07
C VAL A 179 16.48 -4.79 1.56
N TYR A 180 17.35 -4.63 2.55
CA TYR A 180 17.84 -3.33 3.00
C TYR A 180 18.60 -2.58 1.88
N ASP A 181 19.54 -3.24 1.19
CA ASP A 181 20.27 -2.64 0.05
C ASP A 181 19.31 -2.25 -1.08
N LEU A 182 18.38 -3.13 -1.47
CA LEU A 182 17.33 -2.84 -2.46
C LEU A 182 16.49 -1.63 -2.04
N SER A 183 16.13 -1.54 -0.75
CA SER A 183 15.37 -0.42 -0.20
C SER A 183 16.13 0.90 -0.30
N LEU A 184 17.43 0.91 0.00
CA LEU A 184 18.29 2.09 -0.15
C LEU A 184 18.37 2.54 -1.62
N ARG A 185 18.60 1.61 -2.54
CA ARG A 185 18.66 1.89 -3.98
C ARG A 185 17.35 2.46 -4.50
N LEU A 186 16.23 1.86 -4.12
CA LEU A 186 14.90 2.32 -4.52
C LEU A 186 14.60 3.73 -4.02
N VAL A 187 14.93 4.03 -2.77
CA VAL A 187 14.71 5.36 -2.20
C VAL A 187 15.64 6.39 -2.84
N SER A 188 16.92 6.07 -3.01
CA SER A 188 17.89 6.92 -3.70
C SER A 188 17.43 7.26 -5.12
N TYR A 189 17.06 6.24 -5.90
CA TYR A 189 16.56 6.42 -7.26
C TYR A 189 15.26 7.23 -7.29
N GLY A 190 14.35 7.02 -6.32
CA GLY A 190 13.15 7.83 -6.16
C GLY A 190 13.43 9.32 -5.95
N ILE A 191 14.49 9.67 -5.22
CA ILE A 191 14.93 11.06 -5.05
C ILE A 191 15.48 11.60 -6.38
N GLU A 192 16.32 10.81 -7.07
CA GLU A 192 16.92 11.16 -8.36
C GLU A 192 15.86 11.48 -9.41
N VAL A 193 14.89 10.59 -9.64
CA VAL A 193 13.85 10.77 -10.67
C VAL A 193 12.83 11.85 -10.34
N ASN A 194 12.68 12.22 -9.05
CA ASN A 194 11.79 13.29 -8.62
C ASN A 194 12.48 14.67 -8.62
N ASN A 195 13.78 14.72 -8.88
CA ASN A 195 14.52 15.96 -9.05
C ASN A 195 14.58 16.33 -10.54
N PRO A 196 13.71 17.21 -11.06
CA PRO A 196 13.89 17.68 -12.41
C PRO A 196 15.24 18.42 -12.52
N ILE A 197 16.00 18.15 -13.58
CA ILE A 197 17.23 18.86 -14.00
C ILE A 197 17.01 20.39 -14.17
N PHE A 198 15.81 20.92 -13.90
CA PHE A 198 15.39 22.32 -14.04
C PHE A 198 15.64 23.20 -12.80
N TRP A 199 16.77 23.02 -12.09
CA TRP A 199 17.13 23.88 -10.96
C TRP A 199 17.09 25.39 -11.31
N TRP A 200 17.44 25.74 -12.56
CA TRP A 200 17.40 27.13 -13.04
C TRP A 200 15.99 27.69 -13.25
N VAL A 201 14.98 26.84 -13.49
CA VAL A 201 13.58 27.27 -13.67
C VAL A 201 12.94 27.51 -12.31
N PHE A 202 13.25 26.65 -11.33
CA PHE A 202 12.75 26.77 -9.97
C PHE A 202 13.25 28.03 -9.27
N SER A 203 14.55 28.35 -9.42
CA SER A 203 15.19 29.48 -8.74
C SER A 203 14.69 30.85 -9.18
N ARG A 204 14.15 30.98 -10.41
CA ARG A 204 13.76 32.27 -10.99
C ARG A 204 12.29 32.66 -10.79
N PHE A 205 11.37 31.71 -10.57
CA PHE A 205 9.93 32.01 -10.65
C PHE A 205 9.08 31.54 -9.47
N GLN A 206 9.56 30.65 -8.59
CA GLN A 206 8.71 30.05 -7.54
C GLN A 206 9.40 29.82 -6.18
N SER A 207 10.66 30.21 -6.01
CA SER A 207 11.36 30.05 -4.73
C SER A 207 10.89 31.07 -3.69
N PRO A 208 10.40 30.64 -2.51
CA PRO A 208 10.10 31.56 -1.43
C PRO A 208 11.35 32.34 -0.99
N LYS A 209 11.19 33.61 -0.62
CA LYS A 209 12.30 34.48 -0.21
C LYS A 209 12.91 34.09 1.14
N GLN A 210 12.15 33.40 2.00
CA GLN A 210 12.58 32.96 3.32
C GLN A 210 12.21 31.48 3.54
N PHE A 211 13.05 30.74 4.25
CA PHE A 211 12.79 29.32 4.55
C PHE A 211 11.48 29.09 5.30
N LYS A 212 11.07 30.04 6.16
CA LYS A 212 9.80 29.95 6.91
C LYS A 212 8.56 29.91 6.00
N ASP A 213 8.68 30.41 4.77
CA ASP A 213 7.59 30.46 3.79
C ASP A 213 7.54 29.18 2.93
N VAL A 214 8.50 28.26 3.10
CA VAL A 214 8.53 26.97 2.42
C VAL A 214 7.50 26.04 3.07
N LYS A 215 6.40 25.80 2.35
CA LYS A 215 5.37 24.85 2.78
C LYS A 215 5.93 23.42 2.75
N ILE A 216 5.81 22.73 3.88
CA ILE A 216 6.09 21.29 3.95
C ILE A 216 5.06 20.56 3.08
N ARG A 217 5.53 19.92 2.01
CA ARG A 217 4.67 19.14 1.11
C ARG A 217 4.28 17.80 1.76
N ALA A 218 3.06 17.33 1.52
CA ALA A 218 2.61 16.03 2.02
C ALA A 218 3.53 14.86 1.58
N ALA A 219 4.10 14.95 0.36
CA ALA A 219 5.05 13.97 -0.16
C ALA A 219 6.33 13.86 0.71
N PHE A 220 6.79 14.96 1.31
CA PHE A 220 7.93 14.94 2.23
C PHE A 220 7.62 14.17 3.52
N GLY A 221 6.41 14.32 4.07
CA GLY A 221 5.95 13.53 5.22
C GLY A 221 5.93 12.03 4.92
N SER A 222 5.44 11.64 3.74
CA SER A 222 5.47 10.24 3.28
C SER A 222 6.91 9.73 3.17
N HIS A 223 7.80 10.50 2.55
CA HIS A 223 9.21 10.17 2.39
C HIS A 223 9.94 10.00 3.73
N ARG A 224 9.72 10.89 4.71
CA ARG A 224 10.27 10.74 6.05
C ARG A 224 9.85 9.41 6.71
N ASN A 225 8.61 8.99 6.53
CA ASN A 225 8.14 7.70 7.04
C ASN A 225 8.75 6.52 6.28
N THR A 226 8.99 6.66 4.97
CA THR A 226 9.77 5.69 4.19
C THR A 226 11.18 5.53 4.76
N MET A 227 11.89 6.63 5.01
CA MET A 227 13.24 6.58 5.60
C MET A 227 13.26 5.92 6.99
N ARG A 228 12.26 6.20 7.83
CA ARG A 228 12.12 5.54 9.15
C ARG A 228 12.01 4.02 9.07
N ARG A 229 11.38 3.49 8.01
CA ARG A 229 11.31 2.04 7.77
C ARG A 229 12.66 1.48 7.33
N VAL A 230 13.34 2.20 6.43
CA VAL A 230 14.69 1.83 5.99
C VAL A 230 15.67 1.81 7.17
N PHE A 231 15.63 2.81 8.06
CA PHE A 231 16.45 2.83 9.27
C PHE A 231 16.12 1.72 10.26
N ALA A 232 14.86 1.28 10.33
CA ALA A 232 14.52 0.10 11.14
C ALA A 232 15.17 -1.18 10.57
N MET A 233 15.15 -1.34 9.24
CA MET A 233 15.84 -2.46 8.57
C MET A 233 17.36 -2.39 8.75
N GLU A 234 17.94 -1.18 8.69
CA GLU A 234 19.35 -0.96 8.99
C GLU A 234 19.72 -1.43 10.41
N GLN A 235 18.93 -1.03 11.41
CA GLN A 235 19.14 -1.47 12.79
C GLN A 235 19.07 -3.00 12.92
N ALA A 236 18.15 -3.64 12.18
CA ALA A 236 18.07 -5.09 12.16
C ALA A 236 19.28 -5.76 11.49
N CYS A 237 19.88 -5.12 10.47
CA CYS A 237 21.14 -5.59 9.86
C CYS A 237 22.33 -5.43 10.82
N GLN A 238 22.35 -4.37 11.62
CA GLN A 238 23.45 -4.05 12.54
C GLN A 238 23.36 -4.81 13.88
N ALA A 239 22.23 -5.47 14.16
CA ALA A 239 22.04 -6.22 15.39
C ALA A 239 22.93 -7.48 15.43
N THR A 240 23.77 -7.58 16.47
CA THR A 240 24.78 -8.65 16.59
C THR A 240 24.36 -9.82 17.47
N THR A 241 23.34 -9.64 18.32
CA THR A 241 22.81 -10.70 19.18
C THR A 241 21.42 -11.15 18.70
N ALA A 242 21.03 -12.38 19.03
CA ALA A 242 19.71 -12.91 18.68
C ALA A 242 18.58 -12.03 19.24
N ASP A 243 18.65 -11.67 20.52
CA ASP A 243 17.65 -10.80 21.17
C ASP A 243 17.58 -9.40 20.53
N ALA A 244 18.75 -8.80 20.24
CA ALA A 244 18.79 -7.50 19.56
C ALA A 244 18.18 -7.58 18.16
N LYS A 245 18.40 -8.69 17.45
CA LYS A 245 17.84 -8.91 16.11
C LYS A 245 16.31 -9.06 16.16
N VAL A 246 15.78 -9.79 17.15
CA VAL A 246 14.33 -9.89 17.36
C VAL A 246 13.74 -8.51 17.66
N LEU A 247 14.31 -7.76 18.61
CA LEU A 247 13.84 -6.40 18.95
C LEU A 247 13.89 -5.44 17.74
N ALA A 248 14.93 -5.53 16.93
CA ALA A 248 15.04 -4.72 15.73
C ALA A 248 14.01 -5.11 14.65
N LEU A 249 13.71 -6.41 14.50
CA LEU A 249 12.65 -6.89 13.61
C LEU A 249 11.25 -6.51 14.12
N GLU A 250 11.02 -6.47 15.43
CA GLU A 250 9.80 -5.90 16.00
C GLU A 250 9.63 -4.42 15.63
N LEU A 251 10.73 -3.65 15.63
CA LEU A 251 10.70 -2.26 15.17
C LEU A 251 10.39 -2.17 13.67
N VAL A 252 10.95 -3.06 12.84
CA VAL A 252 10.59 -3.15 11.42
C VAL A 252 9.09 -3.39 11.26
N ALA A 253 8.51 -4.33 12.01
CA ALA A 253 7.08 -4.60 12.03
C ALA A 253 6.26 -3.38 12.48
N ASP A 254 6.68 -2.68 13.54
CA ASP A 254 6.06 -1.44 14.00
C ASP A 254 6.05 -0.36 12.90
N ARG A 255 7.10 -0.25 12.09
CA ARG A 255 7.16 0.80 11.05
C ARG A 255 6.44 0.43 9.75
N CYS A 256 6.31 -0.86 9.44
CA CYS A 256 5.90 -1.32 8.11
C CYS A 256 4.44 -1.81 8.04
N ILE A 257 3.92 -2.36 9.13
CA ILE A 257 2.54 -2.87 9.19
C ILE A 257 1.53 -1.73 9.24
N ALA A 258 0.34 -1.98 8.68
CA ALA A 258 -0.75 -1.04 8.59
C ALA A 258 -1.15 -0.46 9.96
N GLN A 259 -1.46 0.84 9.97
CA GLN A 259 -1.86 1.57 11.17
C GLN A 259 -2.79 2.72 10.80
N VAL A 260 -4.09 2.45 10.81
CA VAL A 260 -5.15 3.47 10.77
C VAL A 260 -5.68 3.73 12.18
N ASN A 261 -5.76 2.69 13.01
CA ASN A 261 -6.14 2.80 14.42
C ASN A 261 -5.27 1.87 15.30
N PRO A 262 -5.26 2.07 16.63
CA PRO A 262 -4.45 1.25 17.56
C PRO A 262 -4.83 -0.23 17.58
N ALA A 263 -6.13 -0.56 17.47
CA ALA A 263 -6.61 -1.95 17.54
C ALA A 263 -6.10 -2.77 16.34
N GLN A 264 -6.16 -2.21 15.14
CA GLN A 264 -5.56 -2.79 13.93
C GLN A 264 -4.07 -3.06 14.12
N LYS A 265 -3.33 -2.08 14.64
CA LYS A 265 -1.89 -2.22 14.83
C LYS A 265 -1.55 -3.33 15.82
N ALA A 266 -2.27 -3.39 16.94
CA ALA A 266 -2.09 -4.41 17.96
C ALA A 266 -2.35 -5.81 17.40
N ALA A 267 -3.48 -6.02 16.70
CA ALA A 267 -3.83 -7.32 16.13
C ALA A 267 -2.80 -7.84 15.13
N LEU A 268 -2.28 -6.96 14.26
CA LEU A 268 -1.27 -7.36 13.27
C LEU A 268 0.10 -7.62 13.91
N LEU A 269 0.49 -6.83 14.92
CA LEU A 269 1.75 -7.04 15.64
C LEU A 269 1.74 -8.32 16.48
N ASP A 270 0.59 -8.69 17.03
CA ASP A 270 0.45 -9.94 17.80
C ASP A 270 0.78 -11.16 16.93
N VAL A 271 0.21 -11.24 15.73
CA VAL A 271 0.52 -12.32 14.78
C VAL A 271 2.00 -12.33 14.42
N VAL A 272 2.62 -11.18 14.19
CA VAL A 272 4.06 -11.12 13.88
C VAL A 272 4.91 -11.68 15.02
N LYS A 273 4.61 -11.28 16.26
CA LYS A 273 5.38 -11.72 17.43
C LYS A 273 5.24 -13.22 17.64
N ASN A 274 4.04 -13.76 17.47
CA ASN A 274 3.73 -15.15 17.79
C ASN A 274 4.08 -16.12 16.64
N GLU A 275 3.88 -15.70 15.39
CA GLU A 275 3.99 -16.58 14.21
C GLU A 275 5.25 -16.32 13.37
N LEU A 276 5.74 -15.06 13.34
CA LEU A 276 6.82 -14.68 12.42
C LEU A 276 8.15 -14.36 13.11
N LEU A 277 8.19 -14.13 14.43
CA LEU A 277 9.40 -13.79 15.19
C LEU A 277 9.79 -14.83 16.24
N THR A 278 8.98 -15.87 16.42
CA THR A 278 9.36 -17.09 17.15
C THR A 278 10.40 -17.91 16.38
#